data_AF-A0A2T7P926-F1
#
_entry.id   AF-A0A2T7P926-F1
#
_cell.length_a   1.000
_cell.length_b   1.000
_cell.length_c   1.000
_cell.angle_alpha   90.00
_cell.angle_beta   90.00
_cell.angle_gamma   90.00
#
_symmetry.space_group_name_H-M   'P 1'
#
loop_
_entity.id
_entity.type
_entity.pdbx_description
1 polymer ?
#
loop_
_entity_poly.entity_id
_entity_poly.type
_entity_poly.pdbx_seq_one_letter_code
_entity_poly.pdbx_strand_id
1 'polypeptide(L)'
;MVPRSPHLPASHRRRGSESPHAAATQHLRDKEARTVASSVFSPARNKGRGEQRRYGFFHCDICDLDWESSHVYVAYGTDDALYEQECKNCGTAYYPDYVERLRCRDCQEVDCTCSDKERHVDPFKPHLEEHCLRCRSGRRCVPKRYR
;
A
#
# COMPACT_ATOMS: atom_id res chain seq x y z
N MET A 1 -3.70 65.41 -43.04
CA MET A 1 -2.93 64.87 -41.90
C MET A 1 -3.92 64.23 -40.93
N VAL A 2 -3.93 62.91 -40.84
CA VAL A 2 -4.87 62.12 -40.01
C VAL A 2 -4.04 61.38 -38.95
N PRO A 3 -4.37 61.45 -37.65
CA PRO A 3 -3.62 60.71 -36.64
C PRO A 3 -4.07 59.25 -36.63
N ARG A 4 -3.10 58.32 -36.78
CA ARG A 4 -3.30 56.88 -36.61
C ARG A 4 -3.15 56.52 -35.14
N SER A 5 -4.23 56.04 -34.52
CA SER A 5 -4.19 55.43 -33.19
C SER A 5 -3.44 54.08 -33.22
N PRO A 6 -2.72 53.70 -32.14
CA PRO A 6 -2.03 52.42 -32.06
C PRO A 6 -2.97 51.30 -31.59
N HIS A 7 -2.97 50.16 -32.28
CA HIS A 7 -3.63 48.93 -31.83
C HIS A 7 -2.73 48.14 -30.86
N LEU A 8 -3.27 47.82 -29.69
CA LEU A 8 -2.68 46.96 -28.65
C LEU A 8 -2.68 45.48 -29.08
N PRO A 9 -1.71 44.65 -28.66
CA PRO A 9 -1.74 43.21 -28.91
C PRO A 9 -2.65 42.47 -27.92
N ALA A 10 -3.41 41.51 -28.43
CA ALA A 10 -4.27 40.62 -27.65
C ALA A 10 -3.43 39.59 -26.85
N SER A 11 -3.67 39.53 -25.55
CA SER A 11 -3.09 38.56 -24.62
C SER A 11 -3.46 37.12 -25.01
N HIS A 12 -2.47 36.34 -25.45
CA HIS A 12 -2.60 34.89 -25.48
C HIS A 12 -2.73 34.36 -24.05
N ARG A 13 -3.93 33.87 -23.70
CA ARG A 13 -4.17 33.09 -22.47
C ARG A 13 -3.23 31.88 -22.46
N ARG A 14 -2.26 31.86 -21.54
CA ARG A 14 -1.50 30.65 -21.22
C ARG A 14 -2.49 29.63 -20.65
N ARG A 15 -2.61 28.46 -21.29
CA ARG A 15 -3.15 27.25 -20.66
C ARG A 15 -2.31 27.00 -19.41
N GLY A 16 -2.94 27.10 -18.24
CA GLY A 16 -2.30 26.71 -16.98
C GLY A 16 -1.95 25.24 -17.07
N SER A 17 -0.65 24.95 -17.08
CA SER A 17 -0.12 23.65 -16.72
C SER A 17 -0.43 23.46 -15.24
N GLU A 18 -1.42 22.62 -14.92
CA GLU A 18 -1.65 22.15 -13.56
C GLU A 18 -0.38 21.45 -13.09
N SER A 19 0.24 22.04 -12.07
CA SER A 19 1.49 21.55 -11.50
C SER A 19 1.19 20.29 -10.67
N PRO A 20 1.92 19.18 -10.87
CA PRO A 20 1.71 17.91 -10.14
C PRO A 20 1.87 18.06 -8.60
N HIS A 21 2.37 19.20 -8.14
CA HIS A 21 2.50 19.54 -6.73
C HIS A 21 1.17 19.83 -6.03
N ALA A 22 0.13 20.29 -6.74
CA ALA A 22 -1.16 20.63 -6.13
C ALA A 22 -1.99 19.38 -5.79
N ALA A 23 -1.96 18.36 -6.65
CA ALA A 23 -2.61 17.08 -6.41
C ALA A 23 -2.02 16.36 -5.17
N ALA A 24 -0.69 16.41 -5.01
CA ALA A 24 -0.01 15.85 -3.84
C ALA A 24 -0.46 16.46 -2.51
N THR A 25 -0.74 17.77 -2.47
CA THR A 25 -1.18 18.45 -1.24
C THR A 25 -2.61 18.17 -0.82
N GLN A 26 -3.50 17.83 -1.77
CA GLN A 26 -4.89 17.47 -1.46
C GLN A 26 -4.98 16.03 -0.95
N HIS A 27 -4.22 15.11 -1.53
CA HIS A 27 -4.18 13.70 -1.09
C HIS A 27 -3.71 13.52 0.37
N LEU A 28 -2.81 14.39 0.85
CA LEU A 28 -2.38 14.39 2.25
C LEU A 28 -3.55 14.69 3.23
N ARG A 29 -4.51 15.54 2.82
CA ARG A 29 -5.65 15.94 3.66
C ARG A 29 -6.74 14.86 3.72
N ASP A 30 -6.99 14.15 2.61
CA ASP A 30 -7.89 12.99 2.60
C ASP A 30 -7.31 11.78 3.36
N LYS A 31 -5.98 11.61 3.33
CA LYS A 31 -5.29 10.64 4.20
C LYS A 31 -5.44 10.97 5.66
N GLU A 32 -5.36 12.23 6.07
CA GLU A 32 -5.67 12.60 7.46
C GLU A 32 -7.08 12.17 7.84
N ALA A 33 -8.10 12.41 7.00
CA ALA A 33 -9.49 12.04 7.30
C ALA A 33 -9.71 10.52 7.47
N ARG A 34 -9.07 9.68 6.65
CA ARG A 34 -9.05 8.21 6.83
C ARG A 34 -8.19 7.76 8.02
N THR A 35 -7.12 8.49 8.33
CA THR A 35 -6.20 8.18 9.45
C THR A 35 -6.83 8.52 10.80
N VAL A 36 -7.68 9.55 10.91
CA VAL A 36 -8.34 9.90 12.18
C VAL A 36 -9.33 8.82 12.63
N ALA A 37 -9.85 8.00 11.71
CA ALA A 37 -10.71 6.86 12.06
C ALA A 37 -9.94 5.65 12.64
N SER A 38 -8.62 5.56 12.45
CA SER A 38 -7.78 4.45 12.91
C SER A 38 -6.88 4.79 14.11
N SER A 39 -6.95 6.00 14.65
CA SER A 39 -6.11 6.43 15.77
C SER A 39 -6.69 6.06 17.15
N VAL A 40 -6.91 4.76 17.38
CA VAL A 40 -7.01 4.19 18.73
C VAL A 40 -6.34 2.81 18.80
N PHE A 41 -5.10 2.69 18.33
CA PHE A 41 -4.28 1.52 18.66
C PHE A 41 -2.92 1.94 19.20
N SER A 42 -2.93 2.26 20.50
CA SER A 42 -1.72 2.15 21.34
C SER A 42 -1.11 0.75 21.15
N PRO A 43 0.23 0.59 21.11
CA PRO A 43 0.87 -0.72 21.15
C PRO A 43 0.80 -1.26 22.59
N ALA A 44 -0.42 -1.57 23.04
CA ALA A 44 -0.67 -2.21 24.32
C ALA A 44 -0.27 -3.68 24.20
N ARG A 45 0.66 -4.08 25.06
CA ARG A 45 1.12 -5.46 25.27
C ARG A 45 -0.09 -6.37 25.49
N ASN A 46 -0.53 -7.07 24.44
CA ASN A 46 -1.52 -8.14 24.58
C ASN A 46 -0.85 -9.49 24.28
N LYS A 47 -0.38 -10.13 25.37
CA LYS A 47 -0.02 -11.55 25.36
C LYS A 47 -1.28 -12.34 24.96
N GLY A 48 -1.34 -12.83 23.71
CA GLY A 48 -2.27 -13.92 23.36
C GLY A 48 -3.10 -13.77 22.07
N ARG A 49 -3.05 -12.66 21.33
CA ARG A 49 -3.63 -12.60 19.99
C ARG A 49 -2.53 -12.85 18.95
N GLY A 50 -2.52 -14.05 18.37
CA GLY A 50 -1.60 -14.38 17.28
C GLY A 50 -1.79 -13.45 16.09
N GLU A 51 -0.79 -13.39 15.22
CA GLU A 51 -0.89 -12.74 13.91
C GLU A 51 -1.12 -13.84 12.87
N GLN A 52 -2.02 -13.61 11.93
CA GLN A 52 -2.24 -14.54 10.82
C GLN A 52 -1.67 -13.95 9.53
N ARG A 53 -0.90 -14.75 8.79
CA ARG A 53 -0.41 -14.34 7.46
C ARG A 53 -1.55 -14.44 6.44
N ARG A 54 -1.69 -13.42 5.61
CA ARG A 54 -2.68 -13.30 4.53
C ARG A 54 -2.01 -12.82 3.24
N TYR A 55 -2.73 -12.94 2.13
CA TYR A 55 -2.38 -12.28 0.88
C TYR A 55 -3.11 -10.94 0.84
N GLY A 56 -2.43 -9.86 0.45
CA GLY A 56 -3.06 -8.54 0.36
C GLY A 56 -2.74 -7.82 -0.93
N PHE A 57 -3.68 -6.95 -1.30
CA PHE A 57 -3.67 -6.12 -2.49
C PHE A 57 -3.61 -4.67 -2.06
N PHE A 58 -2.73 -3.89 -2.67
CA PHE A 58 -2.44 -2.52 -2.30
C PHE A 58 -2.51 -1.63 -3.52
N HIS A 59 -3.00 -0.39 -3.32
CA HIS A 59 -3.02 0.66 -4.32
C HIS A 59 -2.32 1.92 -3.81
N CYS A 60 -1.42 2.48 -4.61
CA CYS A 60 -0.80 3.77 -4.34
C CYS A 60 -1.51 4.86 -5.12
N ASP A 61 -2.27 5.71 -4.44
CA ASP A 61 -2.98 6.84 -5.05
C ASP A 61 -2.05 7.91 -5.67
N ILE A 62 -0.81 8.02 -5.18
CA ILE A 62 0.17 9.01 -5.68
C ILE A 62 0.80 8.56 -6.99
N CYS A 63 1.07 7.26 -7.12
CA CYS A 63 1.79 6.68 -8.25
C CYS A 63 0.87 5.93 -9.22
N ASP A 64 -0.40 5.77 -8.88
CA ASP A 64 -1.36 4.91 -9.57
C ASP A 64 -0.78 3.50 -9.80
N LEU A 65 -0.14 2.96 -8.75
CA LEU A 65 0.56 1.68 -8.80
C LEU A 65 -0.11 0.69 -7.86
N ASP A 66 -0.52 -0.45 -8.42
CA ASP A 66 -0.98 -1.59 -7.65
C ASP A 66 0.17 -2.57 -7.36
N TRP A 67 0.14 -3.17 -6.18
CA TRP A 67 1.01 -4.29 -5.86
C TRP A 67 0.32 -5.30 -4.94
N GLU A 68 0.88 -6.50 -4.92
CA GLU A 68 0.36 -7.62 -4.15
C GLU A 68 1.45 -8.16 -3.23
N SER A 69 1.06 -8.71 -2.08
CA SER A 69 2.01 -9.22 -1.10
C SER A 69 1.44 -10.38 -0.29
N SER A 70 2.18 -11.49 -0.25
CA SER A 70 1.91 -12.64 0.64
C SER A 70 2.39 -12.42 2.08
N HIS A 71 2.92 -11.23 2.39
CA HIS A 71 3.54 -10.87 3.66
C HIS A 71 2.69 -9.86 4.43
N VAL A 72 1.36 -9.97 4.30
CA VAL A 72 0.39 -9.23 5.10
C VAL A 72 0.10 -10.01 6.38
N TYR A 73 0.05 -9.32 7.50
CA TYR A 73 -0.25 -9.89 8.80
C TYR A 73 -1.46 -9.19 9.39
N VAL A 74 -2.50 -9.96 9.68
CA VAL A 74 -3.74 -9.48 10.28
C VAL A 74 -3.86 -9.96 11.72
N ALA A 75 -4.70 -9.30 12.52
CA ALA A 75 -5.09 -9.85 13.81
C ALA A 75 -5.79 -11.21 13.61
N TYR A 76 -5.42 -12.22 14.40
CA TYR A 76 -6.01 -13.55 14.23
C TYR A 76 -7.54 -13.50 14.34
N GLY A 77 -8.22 -14.09 13.35
CA GLY A 77 -9.68 -14.12 13.29
C GLY A 77 -10.32 -12.87 12.69
N THR A 78 -9.54 -11.88 12.24
CA THR A 78 -10.04 -10.73 11.47
C THR A 78 -9.31 -10.60 10.14
N ASP A 79 -9.74 -9.63 9.32
CA ASP A 79 -9.06 -9.22 8.09
C ASP A 79 -8.33 -7.87 8.28
N ASP A 80 -8.23 -7.39 9.52
CA ASP A 80 -7.61 -6.11 9.83
C ASP A 80 -6.09 -6.23 9.82
N ALA A 81 -5.46 -5.63 8.81
CA ALA A 81 -4.01 -5.59 8.67
C ALA A 81 -3.37 -4.78 9.81
N LEU A 82 -2.33 -5.36 10.40
CA LEU A 82 -1.61 -4.77 11.52
C LEU A 82 -0.43 -3.89 11.10
N TYR A 83 0.02 -4.03 9.85
CA TYR A 83 1.22 -3.37 9.34
C TYR A 83 0.99 -2.92 7.90
N GLU A 84 1.53 -1.75 7.60
CA GLU A 84 1.53 -1.17 6.25
C GLU A 84 2.75 -1.62 5.44
N GLN A 85 2.67 -1.40 4.13
CA GLN A 85 3.79 -1.52 3.20
C GLN A 85 3.98 -0.23 2.45
N GLU A 86 5.23 0.11 2.17
CA GLU A 86 5.60 1.32 1.45
C GLU A 86 5.53 1.06 -0.06
N CYS A 87 4.95 2.01 -0.79
CA CYS A 87 5.03 2.03 -2.24
C CYS A 87 6.50 2.13 -2.66
N LYS A 88 6.96 1.21 -3.51
CA LYS A 88 8.34 1.17 -4.00
C LYS A 88 8.81 2.43 -4.73
N ASN A 89 7.87 3.24 -5.25
CA ASN A 89 8.19 4.41 -6.07
C ASN A 89 8.22 5.71 -5.25
N CYS A 90 7.24 5.90 -4.35
CA CYS A 90 7.13 7.15 -3.57
C CYS A 90 7.41 6.99 -2.07
N GLY A 91 7.58 5.76 -1.56
CA GLY A 91 7.86 5.47 -0.15
C GLY A 91 6.69 5.75 0.80
N THR A 92 5.51 6.13 0.31
CA THR A 92 4.33 6.32 1.16
C THR A 92 3.80 4.97 1.63
N ALA A 93 3.47 4.86 2.92
CA ALA A 93 2.91 3.65 3.52
C ALA A 93 1.41 3.50 3.24
N TYR A 94 0.98 2.27 3.03
CA TYR A 94 -0.40 1.89 2.76
C TYR A 94 -0.77 0.61 3.49
N TYR A 95 -1.99 0.56 4.02
CA TYR A 95 -2.66 -0.70 4.33
C TYR A 95 -3.15 -1.36 3.03
N PRO A 96 -3.28 -2.69 3.00
CA PRO A 96 -3.91 -3.36 1.86
C PRO A 96 -5.37 -2.92 1.75
N ASP A 97 -5.83 -2.65 0.54
CA ASP A 97 -7.23 -2.36 0.22
C ASP A 97 -8.11 -3.61 0.38
N TYR A 98 -7.53 -4.77 0.08
CA TYR A 98 -8.20 -6.05 0.21
C TYR A 98 -7.23 -7.13 0.72
N VAL A 99 -7.76 -8.04 1.53
CA VAL A 99 -6.99 -9.13 2.13
C VAL A 99 -7.74 -10.44 1.89
N GLU A 100 -7.03 -11.45 1.39
CA GLU A 100 -7.55 -12.81 1.24
C GLU A 100 -6.71 -13.84 2.01
N ARG A 101 -7.31 -15.00 2.27
CA ARG A 101 -6.60 -16.13 2.86
C ARG A 101 -5.63 -16.73 1.84
N LEU A 102 -4.44 -17.12 2.31
CA LEU A 102 -3.43 -17.72 1.47
C LEU A 102 -3.89 -19.08 0.95
N ARG A 103 -3.82 -19.26 -0.37
CA ARG A 103 -4.13 -20.50 -1.08
C ARG A 103 -2.92 -21.45 -1.12
N CYS A 104 -3.18 -22.75 -1.14
CA CYS A 104 -2.17 -23.78 -1.35
C CYS A 104 -1.55 -23.65 -2.75
N ARG A 105 -0.23 -23.83 -2.89
CA ARG A 105 0.42 -23.84 -4.21
C ARG A 105 -0.06 -25.00 -5.09
N ASP A 106 -0.21 -26.19 -4.52
CA ASP A 106 -0.47 -27.41 -5.30
C ASP A 106 -1.95 -27.59 -5.65
N CYS A 107 -2.86 -27.34 -4.69
CA CYS A 107 -4.30 -27.56 -4.90
C CYS A 107 -5.13 -26.28 -4.99
N GLN A 108 -4.54 -25.10 -4.78
CA GLN A 108 -5.20 -23.78 -4.82
C GLN A 108 -6.32 -23.55 -3.80
N GLU A 109 -6.63 -24.55 -2.98
CA GLU A 109 -7.58 -24.42 -1.88
C GLU A 109 -6.99 -23.65 -0.69
N VAL A 110 -7.86 -22.93 0.02
CA VAL A 110 -7.48 -22.14 1.20
C VAL A 110 -7.26 -23.01 2.44
N ASP A 111 -8.08 -24.06 2.57
CA ASP A 111 -8.04 -25.03 3.66
C ASP A 111 -7.87 -26.43 3.06
N CYS A 112 -6.63 -26.90 3.02
CA CYS A 112 -6.28 -28.19 2.41
C CYS A 112 -5.51 -29.09 3.39
N THR A 113 -5.49 -30.39 3.10
CA THR A 113 -4.73 -31.41 3.83
C THR A 113 -3.37 -31.73 3.21
N CYS A 114 -2.97 -31.00 2.15
CA CYS A 114 -1.68 -31.17 1.48
C CYS A 114 -0.51 -31.18 2.47
N SER A 115 0.43 -32.11 2.26
CA SER A 115 1.61 -32.29 3.11
C SER A 115 2.55 -31.08 3.02
N ASP A 116 2.65 -30.49 1.83
CA ASP A 116 3.39 -29.26 1.62
C ASP A 116 2.48 -28.05 1.87
N LYS A 117 2.77 -27.33 2.95
CA LYS A 117 2.02 -26.11 3.35
C LYS A 117 2.74 -24.86 2.86
N GLU A 118 3.46 -24.93 1.75
CA GLU A 118 3.91 -23.74 1.02
C GLU A 118 2.70 -23.00 0.45
N ARG A 119 2.06 -22.22 1.32
CA ARG A 119 0.96 -21.34 0.97
C ARG A 119 1.52 -20.14 0.20
N HIS A 120 0.90 -19.86 -0.95
CA HIS A 120 1.32 -18.94 -2.00
C HIS A 120 2.25 -17.81 -1.52
N VAL A 121 3.52 -17.89 -1.91
CA VAL A 121 4.43 -16.76 -2.03
C VAL A 121 4.80 -16.77 -3.50
N ASP A 122 4.41 -15.74 -4.25
CA ASP A 122 4.84 -15.61 -5.64
C ASP A 122 6.39 -15.53 -5.62
N PRO A 123 7.11 -16.54 -6.15
CA PRO A 123 8.56 -16.55 -6.12
C PRO A 123 9.15 -15.42 -6.97
N PHE A 124 8.37 -14.82 -7.87
CA PHE A 124 8.76 -13.69 -8.72
C PHE A 124 8.45 -12.34 -8.09
N LYS A 125 7.70 -12.30 -6.98
CA LYS A 125 7.48 -11.09 -6.17
C LYS A 125 8.12 -11.28 -4.79
N PRO A 126 9.47 -11.30 -4.71
CA PRO A 126 10.15 -11.47 -3.44
C PRO A 126 9.74 -10.37 -2.46
N HIS A 127 9.58 -10.75 -1.20
CA HIS A 127 9.34 -9.80 -0.13
C HIS A 127 10.46 -8.76 -0.05
N LEU A 128 10.13 -7.49 -0.24
CA LEU A 128 11.07 -6.40 -0.06
C LEU A 128 11.05 -5.98 1.41
N GLU A 129 11.97 -6.53 2.21
CA GLU A 129 12.07 -6.27 3.66
C GLU A 129 12.17 -4.77 3.98
N GLU A 130 12.83 -4.01 3.11
CA GLU A 130 13.02 -2.56 3.24
C GLU A 130 11.73 -1.74 3.14
N HIS A 131 10.71 -2.23 2.44
CA HIS A 131 9.42 -1.56 2.27
C HIS A 131 8.34 -2.09 3.22
N CYS A 132 8.67 -3.06 4.07
CA CYS A 132 7.72 -3.66 4.99
C CYS A 132 7.85 -3.08 6.40
N LEU A 133 6.81 -2.39 6.88
CA LEU A 133 6.86 -1.77 8.21
C LEU A 133 6.95 -2.79 9.35
N ARG A 134 6.48 -4.03 9.13
CA ARG A 134 6.67 -5.14 10.08
C ARG A 134 8.16 -5.50 10.22
N CYS A 135 8.85 -5.68 9.08
CA CYS A 135 10.30 -5.96 9.07
C CYS A 135 11.09 -4.79 9.65
N ARG A 136 10.76 -3.56 9.27
CA ARG A 136 11.39 -2.34 9.81
C ARG A 136 11.17 -2.17 11.32
N SER A 137 10.07 -2.68 11.85
CA SER A 137 9.78 -2.74 13.29
C SER A 137 10.53 -3.87 14.02
N GLY A 138 11.43 -4.59 13.35
CA GLY A 138 12.23 -5.69 13.90
C GLY A 138 11.57 -7.07 13.86
N ARG A 139 10.36 -7.19 13.30
CA ARG A 139 9.64 -8.47 13.16
C ARG A 139 9.80 -9.00 11.74
N ARG A 140 10.75 -9.92 11.52
CA ARG A 140 11.01 -10.51 10.19
C ARG A 140 9.78 -11.25 9.63
N CYS A 141 9.48 -11.03 8.36
CA CYS A 141 8.39 -11.68 7.62
C CYS A 141 8.78 -13.00 6.95
N VAL A 142 9.99 -13.50 7.22
CA VAL A 142 10.58 -14.69 6.58
C VAL A 142 9.57 -15.83 6.38
N PRO A 143 9.33 -16.27 5.12
CA PRO A 143 9.02 -17.67 4.88
C PRO A 143 10.22 -18.48 5.37
N LYS A 144 9.99 -19.64 6.01
CA LYS A 144 11.09 -20.59 6.27
C LYS A 144 11.84 -20.79 4.95
N ARG A 145 13.16 -20.60 4.98
CA ARG A 145 14.01 -20.66 3.79
C ARG A 145 13.68 -21.90 2.97
N TYR A 146 13.29 -21.67 1.72
CA TYR A 146 13.32 -22.67 0.66
C TYR A 146 14.74 -23.26 0.63
N ARG A 147 14.85 -24.56 0.87
CA ARG A 147 16.08 -25.33 0.72
C ARG A 147 15.93 -26.21 -0.50
#